data_AF-A0A254Q950-F1
#
_entry.id   AF-A0A254Q950-F1
#
_cell.length_a   1.000
_cell.length_b   1.000
_cell.length_c   1.000
_cell.angle_alpha   90.00
_cell.angle_beta   90.00
_cell.angle_gamma   90.00
#
_symmetry.space_group_name_H-M   'P 1'
#
loop_
_entity.id
_entity.type
_entity.pdbx_description
1 polymer ?
#
loop_
_entity_poly.entity_id
_entity_poly.type
_entity_poly.pdbx_seq_one_letter_code
_entity_poly.pdbx_strand_id
1 'polypeptide(L)'
;MFSLVLRSILILITVMSVAMAAYANEGGGHGGGEEKKAEGGEKKEGEGGAEEKPVKSAEESYDKVAAKVAALEAKVHSGQEEIEKLIEEKAHTKDPARINEIVKQMLTLHKELKKNVEEYDQVRGLMKYRYPEKGLATKREYERIEVKSLDDMESQMSLSSSVKRTMKKVRTQYDTPDQAKARKEAEVAGHAEGSKKKKKEPELTEPVILKK
;
A
#
# COMPACT_ATOMS: atom_id res chain seq x y z
N MET A 1 19.07 29.75 34.01
CA MET A 1 19.52 28.34 34.06
C MET A 1 19.26 27.54 32.76
N PHE A 2 18.79 28.15 31.66
CA PHE A 2 18.51 27.45 30.40
C PHE A 2 19.70 27.37 29.42
N SER A 3 20.81 28.07 29.67
CA SER A 3 21.95 28.10 28.73
C SER A 3 22.92 26.92 28.86
N LEU A 4 22.92 26.21 30.00
CA LEU A 4 23.79 25.07 30.24
C LEU A 4 23.27 23.80 29.57
N VAL A 5 21.95 23.58 29.60
CA VAL A 5 21.30 22.39 29.00
C VAL A 5 21.44 22.38 27.48
N LEU A 6 21.35 23.56 26.83
CA LEU A 6 21.46 23.67 25.38
C LEU A 6 22.89 23.41 24.86
N ARG A 7 23.91 23.77 25.65
CA ARG A 7 25.32 23.51 25.30
C ARG A 7 25.68 22.02 25.44
N SER A 8 25.10 21.32 26.41
CA SER A 8 25.31 19.88 26.57
C SER A 8 24.70 19.04 25.45
N ILE A 9 23.55 19.44 24.90
CA ILE A 9 22.90 18.73 23.78
C ILE A 9 23.73 18.88 22.49
N LEU A 10 24.31 20.06 22.25
CA LEU A 10 25.09 20.33 21.04
C LEU A 10 26.41 19.57 20.99
N ILE A 11 27.04 19.30 22.14
CA ILE A 11 28.26 18.48 22.25
C ILE A 11 27.96 16.99 22.03
N LEU A 12 26.77 16.53 22.40
CA LEU A 12 26.38 15.12 22.26
C LEU A 12 26.09 14.76 20.79
N ILE A 13 25.60 15.72 20.00
CA ILE A 13 25.34 15.55 18.56
C ILE A 13 26.65 15.48 17.76
N THR A 14 27.70 16.23 18.15
CA THR A 14 28.97 16.22 17.41
C THR A 14 29.82 14.98 17.67
N VAL A 15 29.72 14.34 18.85
CA VAL A 15 30.44 13.10 19.14
C VAL A 15 29.85 11.88 18.41
N MET A 16 28.54 11.87 18.13
CA MET A 16 27.93 10.75 17.38
C MET A 16 28.27 10.72 15.89
N SER A 17 28.66 11.84 15.29
CA SER A 17 28.98 11.90 13.85
C SER A 17 30.36 11.34 13.48
N VAL A 18 31.24 11.08 14.45
CA VAL A 18 32.60 10.55 14.19
C VAL A 18 32.66 9.01 14.26
N ALA A 19 31.61 8.34 14.75
CA ALA A 19 31.60 6.88 14.90
C ALA A 19 31.16 6.08 13.65
N MET A 20 30.75 6.74 12.56
CA MET A 20 30.25 6.07 11.34
C MET A 20 31.28 5.98 10.20
N ALA A 21 32.57 6.18 10.45
CA ALA A 21 33.61 6.17 9.42
C ALA A 21 34.56 4.94 9.44
N ALA A 22 34.19 3.84 10.10
CA ALA A 22 35.11 2.70 10.29
C ALA A 22 34.50 1.30 10.08
N TYR A 23 33.54 1.14 9.15
CA TYR A 23 33.10 -0.19 8.70
C TYR A 23 32.79 -0.19 7.20
N ALA A 24 33.83 -0.29 6.38
CA ALA A 24 33.74 -0.72 4.98
C ALA A 24 35.09 -1.28 4.54
N ASN A 25 35.33 -2.55 4.88
CA ASN A 25 36.41 -3.35 4.30
C ASN A 25 35.84 -4.69 3.81
N GLU A 26 36.34 -5.11 2.64
CA GLU A 26 36.45 -6.47 2.07
C GLU A 26 35.22 -7.26 1.56
N GLY A 27 35.36 -7.69 0.29
CA GLY A 27 34.56 -8.69 -0.44
C GLY A 27 34.16 -8.17 -1.81
N GLY A 28 34.64 -8.65 -2.97
CA GLY A 28 35.04 -9.99 -3.36
C GLY A 28 34.01 -10.53 -4.38
N GLY A 29 34.42 -10.73 -5.64
CA GLY A 29 33.61 -11.32 -6.74
C GLY A 29 33.82 -10.56 -8.06
N HIS A 30 34.66 -10.98 -9.01
CA HIS A 30 34.67 -12.20 -9.82
C HIS A 30 33.39 -12.40 -10.65
N GLY A 31 33.48 -12.21 -11.98
CA GLY A 31 32.53 -12.78 -12.93
C GLY A 31 32.10 -11.87 -14.09
N GLY A 32 32.74 -12.07 -15.25
CA GLY A 32 32.29 -11.56 -16.56
C GLY A 32 33.51 -11.49 -17.47
N GLY A 33 33.58 -12.14 -18.64
CA GLY A 33 32.66 -12.87 -19.49
C GLY A 33 33.39 -13.04 -20.83
N GLU A 34 32.79 -13.78 -21.77
CA GLU A 34 33.33 -14.18 -23.09
C GLU A 34 34.29 -15.40 -23.04
N GLU A 35 34.17 -16.42 -23.90
CA GLU A 35 33.51 -16.53 -25.19
C GLU A 35 33.20 -18.00 -25.52
N LYS A 36 32.20 -18.21 -26.39
CA LYS A 36 31.73 -19.50 -26.91
C LYS A 36 32.75 -20.16 -27.85
N LYS A 37 32.89 -21.48 -27.79
CA LYS A 37 32.93 -22.32 -29.00
C LYS A 37 32.57 -23.78 -28.70
N ALA A 38 32.06 -24.42 -29.75
CA ALA A 38 31.31 -25.67 -29.80
C ALA A 38 32.16 -26.94 -29.87
N GLU A 39 31.59 -28.03 -29.39
CA GLU A 39 31.56 -29.41 -29.94
C GLU A 39 30.74 -30.23 -28.91
N GLY A 40 29.68 -30.98 -29.26
CA GLY A 40 29.66 -32.12 -30.16
C GLY A 40 29.65 -33.40 -29.30
N GLY A 41 28.54 -34.15 -29.25
CA GLY A 41 28.51 -35.45 -28.56
C GLY A 41 27.11 -35.98 -28.23
N GLU A 42 26.65 -36.93 -29.03
CA GLU A 42 25.34 -37.58 -29.04
C GLU A 42 25.28 -38.83 -28.12
N LYS A 43 24.06 -39.19 -27.68
CA LYS A 43 23.58 -40.49 -27.13
C LYS A 43 24.06 -40.95 -25.73
N LYS A 44 23.12 -41.25 -24.82
CA LYS A 44 22.41 -42.55 -24.77
C LYS A 44 21.31 -42.56 -23.69
N GLU A 45 20.19 -43.19 -24.03
CA GLU A 45 19.10 -43.58 -23.14
C GLU A 45 19.56 -44.53 -22.03
N GLY A 46 18.88 -44.46 -20.88
CA GLY A 46 19.09 -45.35 -19.74
C GLY A 46 17.98 -45.20 -18.70
N GLU A 47 16.88 -45.93 -18.94
CA GLU A 47 15.84 -46.27 -17.97
C GLU A 47 16.44 -46.97 -16.74
N GLY A 48 16.00 -46.61 -15.54
CA GLY A 48 16.41 -47.26 -14.30
C GLY A 48 15.73 -46.64 -13.08
N GLY A 49 14.57 -47.17 -12.72
CA GLY A 49 13.80 -46.75 -11.55
C GLY A 49 14.39 -47.19 -10.20
N ALA A 50 13.65 -46.81 -9.16
CA ALA A 50 13.81 -47.13 -7.73
C ALA A 50 14.79 -46.26 -6.93
N GLU A 51 14.28 -45.15 -6.39
CA GLU A 51 14.03 -45.01 -4.95
C GLU A 51 13.24 -43.72 -4.70
N GLU A 52 11.92 -43.83 -4.63
CA GLU A 52 11.11 -42.84 -3.90
C GLU A 52 11.49 -42.96 -2.42
N LYS A 53 12.53 -42.23 -2.02
CA LYS A 53 12.73 -41.90 -0.62
C LYS A 53 11.50 -41.11 -0.18
N PRO A 54 10.82 -41.50 0.91
CA PRO A 54 9.68 -40.76 1.41
C PRO A 54 10.14 -39.34 1.66
N VAL A 55 9.51 -38.39 0.97
CA VAL A 55 9.65 -36.96 1.17
C VAL A 55 9.22 -36.69 2.62
N LYS A 56 10.17 -36.82 3.56
CA LYS A 56 10.10 -36.13 4.83
C LYS A 56 10.01 -34.67 4.44
N SER A 57 8.78 -34.15 4.52
CA SER A 57 8.48 -32.73 4.50
C SER A 57 9.62 -32.02 5.22
N ALA A 58 10.46 -31.30 4.47
CA ALA A 58 11.44 -30.45 5.08
C ALA A 58 10.64 -29.44 5.92
N GLU A 59 10.53 -29.69 7.22
CA GLU A 59 9.95 -28.74 8.14
C GLU A 59 10.74 -27.46 7.93
N GLU A 60 10.10 -26.47 7.30
CA GLU A 60 10.73 -25.19 7.05
C GLU A 60 11.10 -24.61 8.42
N SER A 61 12.40 -24.52 8.69
CA SER A 61 12.91 -23.99 9.95
C SER A 61 12.29 -22.63 10.22
N TYR A 62 12.02 -22.33 11.50
CA TYR A 62 11.42 -21.06 11.92
C TYR A 62 12.04 -19.85 11.23
N ASP A 63 13.37 -19.81 11.10
CA ASP A 63 14.10 -18.71 10.47
C ASP A 63 13.74 -18.52 8.99
N LYS A 64 13.48 -19.61 8.25
CA LYS A 64 13.03 -19.54 6.86
C LYS A 64 11.63 -18.97 6.77
N VAL A 65 10.73 -19.39 7.65
CA VAL A 65 9.35 -18.91 7.67
C VAL A 65 9.31 -17.44 8.11
N ALA A 66 10.11 -17.05 9.11
CA ALA A 66 10.25 -15.67 9.55
C ALA A 66 10.83 -14.77 8.44
N ALA A 67 11.87 -15.23 7.73
CA ALA A 67 12.43 -14.50 6.60
C ALA A 67 11.40 -14.32 5.46
N LYS A 68 10.56 -15.33 5.19
CA LYS A 68 9.46 -15.22 4.22
C LYS A 68 8.42 -14.18 4.64
N VAL A 69 8.03 -14.16 5.92
CA VAL A 69 7.10 -13.14 6.44
C VAL A 69 7.67 -11.74 6.28
N ALA A 70 8.92 -11.52 6.70
CA ALA A 70 9.59 -10.22 6.55
C ALA A 70 9.73 -9.80 5.08
N ALA A 71 10.03 -10.74 4.19
CA ALA A 71 10.11 -10.46 2.75
C ALA A 71 8.73 -10.11 2.15
N LEU A 72 7.66 -10.79 2.56
CA LEU A 72 6.30 -10.50 2.12
C LEU A 72 5.82 -9.15 2.66
N GLU A 73 6.13 -8.83 3.91
CA GLU A 73 5.84 -7.53 4.51
C GLU A 73 6.54 -6.40 3.75
N ALA A 74 7.84 -6.55 3.46
CA ALA A 74 8.59 -5.59 2.65
C ALA A 74 7.99 -5.41 1.25
N LYS A 75 7.54 -6.50 0.60
CA LYS A 75 6.85 -6.44 -0.70
C LYS A 75 5.51 -5.73 -0.65
N VAL A 76 4.75 -5.93 0.43
CA VAL A 76 3.47 -5.23 0.61
C VAL A 76 3.73 -3.74 0.79
N HIS A 77 4.70 -3.35 1.62
CA HIS A 77 5.07 -1.95 1.79
C HIS A 77 5.60 -1.32 0.51
N SER A 78 6.52 -1.97 -0.21
CA SER A 78 7.04 -1.46 -1.48
C SER A 78 5.93 -1.30 -2.52
N GLY A 79 5.01 -2.26 -2.61
CA GLY A 79 3.86 -2.17 -3.51
C GLY A 79 2.88 -1.05 -3.14
N GLN A 80 2.71 -0.74 -1.85
CA GLN A 80 1.93 0.42 -1.41
C GLN A 80 2.59 1.73 -1.87
N GLU A 81 3.90 1.88 -1.65
CA GLU A 81 4.65 3.06 -2.07
C GLU A 81 4.63 3.26 -3.59
N GLU A 82 4.70 2.18 -4.37
CA GLU A 82 4.59 2.25 -5.83
C GLU A 82 3.21 2.73 -6.28
N ILE A 83 2.13 2.24 -5.67
CA ILE A 83 0.78 2.73 -5.97
C ILE A 83 0.65 4.21 -5.57
N GLU A 84 1.22 4.62 -4.44
CA GLU A 84 1.23 6.02 -4.01
C GLU A 84 1.93 6.93 -5.02
N LYS A 85 3.10 6.52 -5.53
CA LYS A 85 3.81 7.24 -6.61
C LYS A 85 2.96 7.33 -7.88
N LEU A 86 2.30 6.25 -8.29
CA LEU A 86 1.41 6.25 -9.45
C LEU A 86 0.19 7.18 -9.26
N ILE A 87 -0.35 7.29 -8.04
CA ILE A 87 -1.43 8.23 -7.71
C ILE A 87 -0.94 9.67 -7.88
N GLU A 88 0.27 9.97 -7.40
CA GLU A 88 0.89 11.29 -7.58
C GLU A 88 1.13 11.59 -9.06
N GLU A 89 1.69 10.65 -9.82
CA GLU A 89 1.91 10.80 -11.26
C GLU A 89 0.60 11.02 -12.03
N LYS A 90 -0.46 10.27 -11.68
CA LYS A 90 -1.80 10.45 -12.22
C LYS A 90 -2.35 11.85 -11.95
N ALA A 91 -2.11 12.41 -10.76
CA ALA A 91 -2.58 13.73 -10.38
C ALA A 91 -1.87 14.87 -11.15
N HIS A 92 -0.61 14.68 -11.53
CA HIS A 92 0.19 15.68 -12.25
C HIS A 92 0.11 15.55 -13.77
N THR A 93 -0.28 14.38 -14.28
CA THR A 93 -0.38 14.12 -15.72
C THR A 93 -1.68 14.67 -16.29
N LYS A 94 -1.60 15.37 -17.43
CA LYS A 94 -2.77 15.92 -18.15
C LYS A 94 -3.15 15.11 -19.38
N ASP A 95 -2.29 14.19 -19.81
CA ASP A 95 -2.50 13.36 -20.99
C ASP A 95 -3.41 12.17 -20.67
N PRO A 96 -4.59 12.06 -21.30
CA PRO A 96 -5.53 10.98 -21.04
C PRO A 96 -4.97 9.58 -21.39
N ALA A 97 -4.06 9.46 -22.36
CA ALA A 97 -3.47 8.16 -22.72
C ALA A 97 -2.59 7.63 -21.59
N ARG A 98 -1.71 8.48 -21.06
CA ARG A 98 -0.83 8.14 -19.92
C ARG A 98 -1.62 7.89 -18.64
N ILE A 99 -2.68 8.65 -18.37
CA ILE A 99 -3.56 8.39 -17.22
C ILE A 99 -4.14 6.97 -17.28
N ASN A 100 -4.59 6.53 -18.45
CA ASN A 100 -5.14 5.18 -18.61
C ASN A 100 -4.08 4.08 -18.41
N GLU A 101 -2.84 4.32 -18.82
CA GLU A 101 -1.72 3.41 -18.57
C GLU A 101 -1.40 3.31 -17.07
N ILE A 102 -1.31 4.45 -16.38
CA ILE A 102 -1.11 4.52 -14.93
C ILE A 102 -2.22 3.77 -14.20
N VAL A 103 -3.49 3.97 -14.58
CA VAL A 103 -4.63 3.26 -13.96
C VAL A 103 -4.53 1.74 -14.18
N LYS A 104 -4.09 1.27 -15.35
CA LYS A 104 -3.88 -0.16 -15.60
C LYS A 104 -2.75 -0.72 -14.74
N GLN A 105 -1.66 0.02 -14.57
CA GLN A 105 -0.55 -0.35 -13.69
C GLN A 105 -1.00 -0.42 -12.23
N MET A 106 -1.74 0.59 -11.74
CA MET A 106 -2.32 0.61 -10.40
C MET A 106 -3.22 -0.61 -10.15
N LEU A 107 -4.09 -0.97 -11.11
CA LEU A 107 -4.96 -2.15 -10.98
C LEU A 107 -4.16 -3.46 -10.95
N THR A 108 -3.05 -3.53 -11.67
CA THR A 108 -2.20 -4.73 -11.72
C THR A 108 -1.44 -4.88 -10.40
N LEU A 109 -0.81 -3.80 -9.92
CA LEU A 109 -0.13 -3.76 -8.63
C LEU A 109 -1.09 -4.04 -7.47
N HIS A 110 -2.31 -3.50 -7.49
CA HIS A 110 -3.30 -3.76 -6.44
C HIS A 110 -3.71 -5.25 -6.37
N LYS A 111 -3.83 -5.92 -7.52
CA LYS A 111 -4.09 -7.36 -7.57
C LYS A 111 -2.93 -8.17 -7.02
N GLU A 112 -1.70 -7.80 -7.35
CA GLU A 112 -0.49 -8.45 -6.82
C GLU A 112 -0.37 -8.23 -5.30
N LEU A 113 -0.64 -7.02 -4.84
CA LEU A 113 -0.62 -6.67 -3.42
C LEU A 113 -1.64 -7.48 -2.61
N LYS A 114 -2.83 -7.72 -3.15
CA LYS A 114 -3.81 -8.64 -2.54
C LYS A 114 -3.27 -10.05 -2.39
N LYS A 115 -2.62 -10.59 -3.44
CA LYS A 115 -2.01 -11.93 -3.39
C LYS A 115 -0.90 -11.98 -2.35
N ASN A 116 -0.02 -10.98 -2.31
CA ASN A 116 1.07 -10.91 -1.34
C ASN A 116 0.54 -10.85 0.10
N VAL A 117 -0.57 -10.15 0.35
CA VAL A 117 -1.22 -10.12 1.68
C VAL A 117 -1.87 -11.45 2.03
N GLU A 118 -2.53 -12.13 1.08
CA GLU A 118 -3.08 -13.47 1.31
C GLU A 118 -1.97 -14.49 1.65
N GLU A 119 -0.86 -14.46 0.92
CA GLU A 119 0.32 -15.27 1.21
C GLU A 119 0.94 -14.92 2.56
N TYR A 120 1.04 -13.63 2.89
CA TYR A 120 1.50 -13.16 4.19
C TYR A 120 0.64 -13.72 5.32
N ASP A 121 -0.69 -13.64 5.20
CA ASP A 121 -1.62 -14.15 6.20
C ASP A 121 -1.51 -15.69 6.37
N GLN A 122 -1.29 -16.43 5.28
CA GLN A 122 -1.06 -17.88 5.33
C GLN A 122 0.24 -18.22 6.06
N VAL A 123 1.36 -17.60 5.67
CA VAL A 123 2.68 -17.88 6.27
C VAL A 123 2.73 -17.43 7.73
N ARG A 124 2.11 -16.29 8.05
CA ARG A 124 1.93 -15.81 9.42
C ARG A 124 1.07 -16.78 10.25
N GLY A 125 0.00 -17.33 9.67
CA GLY A 125 -0.79 -18.40 10.28
C GLY A 125 0.05 -19.63 10.61
N LEU A 126 0.92 -20.07 9.69
CA LEU A 126 1.85 -21.17 9.93
C LEU A 126 2.81 -20.85 11.08
N MET A 127 3.37 -19.65 11.15
CA MET A 127 4.23 -19.25 12.29
C MET A 127 3.48 -19.30 13.62
N LYS A 128 2.24 -18.80 13.65
CA LYS A 128 1.41 -18.74 14.86
C LYS A 128 1.10 -20.13 15.42
N TYR A 129 0.79 -21.11 14.56
CA TYR A 129 0.36 -22.44 14.99
C TYR A 129 1.50 -23.47 15.09
N ARG A 130 2.52 -23.41 14.22
CA ARG A 130 3.65 -24.36 14.25
C ARG A 130 4.73 -23.99 15.26
N TYR A 131 4.92 -22.70 15.53
CA TYR A 131 6.00 -22.20 16.39
C TYR A 131 5.50 -21.27 17.50
N PRO A 132 4.54 -21.72 18.36
CA PRO A 132 3.98 -20.86 19.40
C PRO A 132 5.02 -20.39 20.41
N GLU A 133 6.01 -21.23 20.73
CA GLU A 133 7.08 -20.94 21.70
C GLU A 133 7.91 -19.71 21.31
N LYS A 134 8.19 -19.54 20.02
CA LYS A 134 8.99 -18.41 19.52
C LYS A 134 8.26 -17.07 19.66
N GLY A 135 6.93 -17.07 19.58
CA GLY A 135 6.14 -15.86 19.78
C GLY A 135 6.15 -15.34 21.23
N LEU A 136 6.35 -16.21 22.23
CA LEU A 136 6.40 -15.80 23.65
C LEU A 136 7.65 -14.96 23.96
N ALA A 137 8.76 -15.23 23.27
CA ALA A 137 10.03 -14.52 23.47
C ALA A 137 10.02 -13.09 22.91
N THR A 138 9.28 -12.84 21.81
CA THR A 138 9.39 -11.60 21.04
C THR A 138 8.26 -10.59 21.26
N LYS A 139 7.34 -10.82 22.21
CA LYS A 139 6.03 -10.14 22.32
C LYS A 139 5.25 -10.22 21.00
N ARG A 140 4.30 -11.14 20.94
CA ARG A 140 3.47 -11.45 19.76
C ARG A 140 2.72 -10.23 19.21
N GLU A 141 3.32 -9.48 18.31
CA GLU A 141 2.62 -8.48 17.49
C GLU A 141 2.36 -9.11 16.12
N TYR A 142 1.29 -9.90 16.07
CA TYR A 142 0.76 -10.38 14.81
C TYR A 142 -0.28 -9.36 14.35
N GLU A 143 0.15 -8.26 13.77
CA GLU A 143 -0.81 -7.37 13.10
C GLU A 143 -1.23 -7.98 11.77
N ARG A 144 -2.52 -7.83 11.43
CA ARG A 144 -3.01 -8.19 10.11
C ARG A 144 -2.88 -6.96 9.24
N ILE A 145 -2.20 -7.11 8.10
CA ILE A 145 -2.11 -6.04 7.13
C ILE A 145 -3.38 -6.08 6.29
N GLU A 146 -4.23 -5.06 6.40
CA GLU A 146 -5.42 -4.94 5.56
C GLU A 146 -5.11 -4.15 4.30
N VAL A 147 -5.52 -4.69 3.15
CA VAL A 147 -5.39 -4.00 1.87
C VAL A 147 -6.45 -2.91 1.77
N LYS A 148 -6.00 -1.65 1.80
CA LYS A 148 -6.87 -0.49 1.52
C LYS A 148 -7.40 -0.55 0.09
N SER A 149 -8.61 -0.04 -0.13
CA SER A 149 -9.13 0.10 -1.49
C SER A 149 -8.36 1.19 -2.26
N LEU A 150 -8.29 1.08 -3.59
CA LEU A 150 -7.63 2.10 -4.41
C LEU A 150 -8.28 3.48 -4.23
N ASP A 151 -9.61 3.53 -4.07
CA ASP A 151 -10.34 4.77 -3.82
C ASP A 151 -9.97 5.38 -2.45
N ASP A 152 -9.81 4.54 -1.42
CA ASP A 152 -9.34 5.01 -0.11
C ASP A 152 -7.90 5.55 -0.17
N MET A 153 -7.01 4.89 -0.92
CA MET A 153 -5.64 5.36 -1.13
C MET A 153 -5.61 6.70 -1.87
N GLU A 154 -6.36 6.82 -2.98
CA GLU A 154 -6.49 8.08 -3.72
C GLU A 154 -7.11 9.19 -2.85
N SER A 155 -8.16 8.88 -2.10
CA SER A 155 -8.79 9.85 -1.20
C SER A 155 -7.83 10.31 -0.12
N GLN A 156 -6.98 9.44 0.43
CA GLN A 156 -6.01 9.81 1.47
C GLN A 156 -4.96 10.79 0.93
N MET A 157 -4.54 10.64 -0.32
CA MET A 157 -3.54 11.51 -0.96
C MET A 157 -4.12 12.78 -1.60
N SER A 158 -5.41 12.80 -1.93
CA SER A 158 -6.00 13.96 -2.60
C SER A 158 -5.99 15.21 -1.71
N LEU A 159 -5.58 16.36 -2.29
CA LEU A 159 -5.63 17.66 -1.61
C LEU A 159 -7.05 18.00 -1.11
N SER A 160 -8.07 17.54 -1.85
CA SER A 160 -9.48 17.77 -1.52
C SER A 160 -9.88 17.18 -0.15
N SER A 161 -9.34 16.02 0.22
CA SER A 161 -9.65 15.38 1.49
C SER A 161 -8.97 16.11 2.65
N SER A 162 -7.73 16.57 2.46
CA SER A 162 -7.00 17.41 3.40
C SER A 162 -7.74 18.73 3.64
N VAL A 163 -8.19 19.41 2.58
CA VAL A 163 -8.99 20.63 2.67
C VAL A 163 -10.29 20.38 3.43
N LYS A 164 -11.02 19.30 3.14
CA LYS A 164 -12.24 18.93 3.89
C LYS A 164 -11.96 18.70 5.38
N ARG A 165 -10.87 18.01 5.73
CA ARG A 165 -10.48 17.77 7.13
C ARG A 165 -10.13 19.06 7.85
N THR A 166 -9.38 19.95 7.20
CA THR A 166 -9.03 21.26 7.75
C THR A 166 -10.27 22.13 7.92
N MET A 167 -11.14 22.20 6.91
CA MET A 167 -12.41 22.91 6.99
C MET A 167 -13.29 22.37 8.12
N LYS A 168 -13.32 21.04 8.33
CA LYS A 168 -14.04 20.44 9.47
C LYS A 168 -13.49 20.92 10.81
N LYS A 169 -12.16 20.96 10.99
CA LYS A 169 -11.53 21.44 12.23
C LYS A 169 -11.81 22.93 12.48
N VAL A 170 -11.69 23.76 11.46
CA VAL A 170 -12.00 25.19 11.53
C VAL A 170 -13.44 25.39 11.97
N ARG A 171 -14.38 24.66 11.37
CA ARG A 171 -15.80 24.69 11.75
C ARG A 171 -16.01 24.30 13.21
N THR A 172 -15.40 23.22 13.68
CA THR A 172 -15.55 22.81 15.08
C THR A 172 -14.99 23.84 16.07
N GLN A 173 -13.96 24.60 15.69
CA GLN A 173 -13.32 25.58 16.56
C GLN A 173 -13.97 26.97 16.51
N TYR A 174 -14.53 27.36 15.37
CA TYR A 174 -14.97 28.74 15.12
C TYR A 174 -16.46 28.87 14.76
N ASP A 175 -17.17 27.79 14.45
CA ASP A 175 -18.62 27.88 14.18
C ASP A 175 -19.37 28.13 15.50
N THR A 176 -20.22 29.15 15.49
CA THR A 176 -21.20 29.38 16.56
C THR A 176 -22.31 28.32 16.48
N PRO A 177 -22.99 28.00 17.61
CA PRO A 177 -24.04 26.99 17.63
C PRO A 177 -25.17 27.25 16.62
N ASP A 178 -25.45 28.52 16.29
CA ASP A 178 -26.44 28.91 15.29
C ASP A 178 -25.99 28.62 13.86
N GLN A 179 -24.71 28.84 13.55
CA GLN A 179 -24.12 28.48 12.25
C GLN A 179 -23.99 26.97 12.07
N ALA A 180 -23.70 26.24 13.15
CA ALA A 180 -23.65 24.78 13.15
C ALA A 180 -25.02 24.14 12.90
N LYS A 181 -26.11 24.74 13.42
CA LYS A 181 -27.49 24.30 13.16
C LYS A 181 -27.92 24.57 11.72
N ALA A 182 -27.71 25.80 11.24
CA ALA A 182 -28.05 26.18 9.86
C ALA A 182 -27.36 25.30 8.80
N ARG A 183 -26.13 24.85 9.06
CA ARG A 183 -25.43 23.91 8.17
C ARG A 183 -25.94 22.48 8.23
N LYS A 184 -26.25 21.97 9.41
CA LYS A 184 -26.84 20.63 9.55
C LYS A 184 -28.18 20.56 8.82
N GLU A 185 -28.97 21.62 8.89
CA GLU A 185 -30.22 21.74 8.13
C GLU A 185 -29.98 21.79 6.62
N ALA A 186 -28.94 22.50 6.16
CA ALA A 186 -28.55 22.54 4.75
C ALA A 186 -28.00 21.20 4.21
N GLU A 187 -27.22 20.45 4.98
CA GLU A 187 -26.69 19.12 4.58
C GLU A 187 -27.80 18.06 4.49
N VAL A 188 -28.81 18.13 5.37
CA VAL A 188 -29.97 17.23 5.34
C VAL A 188 -30.89 17.55 4.14
N ALA A 189 -31.04 18.83 3.78
CA ALA A 189 -31.81 19.23 2.60
C ALA A 189 -31.13 18.82 1.28
N GLY A 190 -29.80 18.94 1.19
CA GLY A 190 -29.04 18.57 -0.02
C GLY A 190 -29.05 17.08 -0.36
N HIS A 191 -29.19 16.20 0.64
CA HIS A 191 -29.28 14.75 0.41
C HIS A 191 -30.68 14.25 -0.01
N ALA A 192 -31.72 15.08 0.11
CA ALA A 192 -33.09 14.72 -0.24
C ALA A 192 -33.44 15.00 -1.72
N GLU A 193 -32.71 15.85 -2.43
CA GLU A 193 -33.03 16.23 -3.82
C GLU A 193 -32.55 15.24 -4.89
N GLY A 194 -31.82 14.18 -4.54
CA GLY A 194 -31.31 13.19 -5.50
C GLY A 194 -32.30 12.11 -5.97
N SER A 195 -33.51 12.02 -5.41
CA SER A 195 -34.41 10.87 -5.63
C SER A 195 -35.87 11.19 -5.98
N LYS A 196 -36.18 12.41 -6.47
CA LYS A 196 -37.51 12.70 -7.03
C LYS A 196 -37.43 13.05 -8.52
N LYS A 197 -37.72 12.03 -9.31
CA LYS A 197 -38.11 12.06 -10.73
C LYS A 197 -39.10 13.22 -10.95
N LYS A 198 -38.64 14.30 -11.60
CA LYS A 198 -39.44 15.44 -12.07
C LYS A 198 -40.63 14.92 -12.92
N LYS A 199 -41.85 14.95 -12.38
CA LYS A 199 -43.06 15.10 -13.20
C LYS A 199 -43.24 16.61 -13.39
N LYS A 200 -42.91 17.09 -14.59
CA LYS A 200 -43.33 18.44 -15.01
C LYS A 200 -44.83 18.38 -15.30
N GLU A 201 -45.62 19.11 -14.53
CA GLU A 201 -46.98 19.47 -14.95
C GLU A 201 -46.87 20.55 -16.04
N PRO A 202 -47.71 20.50 -17.09
CA PRO A 202 -47.72 21.54 -18.13
C PRO A 202 -48.30 22.85 -17.57
N GLU A 203 -47.54 23.93 -17.71
CA GLU A 203 -47.97 25.29 -17.35
C GLU A 203 -49.12 25.75 -18.27
N LEU A 204 -50.06 26.52 -17.70
CA LEU A 204 -51.31 27.00 -18.32
C LEU A 204 -51.15 27.96 -19.53
N THR A 205 -49.96 28.05 -20.14
CA THR A 205 -49.64 29.05 -21.17
C THR A 205 -49.36 28.46 -22.56
N GLU A 206 -49.80 27.23 -22.84
CA GLU A 206 -49.76 26.69 -24.21
C GLU A 206 -51.12 26.85 -24.91
N PRO A 207 -51.19 27.57 -26.06
CA PRO A 207 -52.44 27.69 -26.80
C PRO A 207 -52.83 26.35 -27.43
N VAL A 208 -54.02 25.86 -27.07
CA VAL A 208 -54.63 24.66 -27.65
C VAL A 208 -55.00 24.94 -29.11
N ILE A 209 -54.20 24.39 -30.05
CA ILE A 209 -54.54 24.40 -31.47
C ILE A 209 -55.51 23.24 -31.73
N LEU A 210 -56.80 23.54 -31.82
CA LEU A 210 -57.82 22.59 -32.29
C LEU A 210 -57.68 22.43 -33.81
N LYS A 211 -57.28 21.24 -34.26
CA LYS A 211 -57.32 20.87 -35.68
C LYS A 211 -58.78 20.59 -36.08
N LYS A 212 -59.21 21.24 -37.17
CA LYS A 212 -60.47 20.97 -37.87
C LYS A 212 -60.43 19.65 -38.62
#